data_AF-A0AAD6VFQ6-F1
#
_entry.id   AF-A0AAD6VFQ6-F1
#
_cell.length_a   1.000
_cell.length_b   1.000
_cell.length_c   1.000
_cell.angle_alpha   90.00
_cell.angle_beta   90.00
_cell.angle_gamma   90.00
#
_symmetry.space_group_name_H-M   'P 1'
#
loop_
_entity.id
_entity.type
_entity.pdbx_description
1 polymer ?
#
loop_
_entity_poly.entity_id
_entity_poly.type
_entity_poly.pdbx_seq_one_letter_code
_entity_poly.pdbx_strand_id
1 'polypeptide(L)'
;IIDTVVTCTLKFTAAGMRAHGVMFAGGDLLSLNLTDKAIAARREDTELLDAYGKYLKGMLGLFHVKLSGTRGTVNEHWGHPNSKFPGSLWSQNTFLSRKAIPAGWKAKQLPPFRPTYELMLILSLPAHILDGFRIYCGAESLDSWVESNLTWREIATVSETVVEKLCSASTVEELRQLTEADRDPQLENTILCNRDMLLLLLFTTSIKAGDVGMVVNILAHWMVMFRGTGSMPKYADALFELINNLKRWPPALRDAYLNNWLVNLTGKILAFKEIDLLQEHQNFWAKVIYNARGSNRSWDWLSMITVVIFNLRDVMRNVQTQFKIPHHGISHTSPNAAVDIARLEGWLESNKLQTYVKERPGKDSILRVRDLMVAGAAYANTPGAFKNFRRETRKVSYKKTEPAEPESDSDEDDEEIDHRERQLDTVEPDDLMHDDEDFTHMSDQLLGMAQEVVGV
;
A
#
# COMPACT_ATOMS: atom_id res chain seq x y z
N ILE A 1 -11.64 15.55 -20.70
CA ILE A 1 -10.90 15.84 -19.45
C ILE A 1 -9.51 16.39 -19.76
N ILE A 2 -8.57 15.59 -20.30
CA ILE A 2 -7.20 16.08 -20.59
C ILE A 2 -7.22 17.36 -21.45
N ASP A 3 -7.90 17.33 -22.59
CA ASP A 3 -8.09 18.51 -23.44
C ASP A 3 -8.70 19.68 -22.66
N THR A 4 -9.85 19.47 -21.98
CA THR A 4 -10.49 20.47 -21.13
C THR A 4 -9.53 21.12 -20.12
N VAL A 5 -8.70 20.33 -19.43
CA VAL A 5 -7.73 20.85 -18.46
C VAL A 5 -6.64 21.65 -19.17
N VAL A 6 -6.04 21.08 -20.21
CA VAL A 6 -4.86 21.66 -20.88
C VAL A 6 -5.23 22.88 -21.72
N THR A 7 -6.23 22.76 -22.59
CA THR A 7 -6.57 23.76 -23.61
C THR A 7 -7.64 24.74 -23.14
N CYS A 8 -8.65 24.30 -22.40
CA CYS A 8 -9.73 25.19 -21.96
C CYS A 8 -9.41 25.90 -20.64
N THR A 9 -8.94 25.15 -19.62
CA THR A 9 -8.71 25.69 -18.27
C THR A 9 -7.36 26.37 -18.14
N LEU A 10 -6.27 25.63 -18.40
CA LEU A 10 -4.91 26.15 -18.31
C LEU A 10 -4.51 26.99 -19.54
N LYS A 11 -5.27 26.87 -20.63
CA LYS A 11 -5.08 27.64 -21.88
C LYS A 11 -3.68 27.49 -22.45
N PHE A 12 -3.10 26.30 -22.33
CA PHE A 12 -1.79 26.02 -22.93
C PHE A 12 -1.88 26.10 -24.45
N THR A 13 -1.02 26.94 -25.03
CA THR A 13 -0.71 26.88 -26.47
C THR A 13 0.34 25.81 -26.73
N ALA A 14 0.50 25.37 -27.99
CA ALA A 14 1.57 24.44 -28.34
C ALA A 14 2.98 25.01 -28.03
N ALA A 15 3.17 26.33 -28.17
CA ALA A 15 4.40 27.00 -27.76
C ALA A 15 4.57 27.01 -26.23
N GLY A 16 3.49 27.28 -25.50
CA GLY A 16 3.48 27.23 -24.03
C GLY A 16 3.78 25.83 -23.50
N MET A 17 3.19 24.79 -24.08
CA MET A 17 3.47 23.40 -23.71
C MET A 17 4.92 23.01 -23.97
N ARG A 18 5.51 23.45 -25.09
CA ARG A 18 6.96 23.25 -25.35
C ARG A 18 7.84 23.93 -24.32
N ALA A 19 7.47 25.13 -23.88
CA ALA A 19 8.21 25.86 -22.86
C ALA A 19 8.05 25.24 -21.47
N HIS A 20 6.86 24.73 -21.14
CA HIS A 20 6.57 24.06 -19.88
C HIS A 20 7.25 22.69 -19.78
N GLY A 21 7.19 21.90 -20.85
CA GLY A 21 7.71 20.52 -20.88
C GLY A 21 6.68 19.50 -20.37
N VAL A 22 7.19 18.43 -19.77
CA VAL A 22 6.38 17.26 -19.39
C VAL A 22 5.45 17.57 -18.21
N MET A 23 4.25 17.01 -18.25
CA MET A 23 3.26 17.01 -17.16
C MET A 23 3.12 15.60 -16.60
N PHE A 24 3.06 15.50 -15.28
CA PHE A 24 2.74 14.26 -14.59
C PHE A 24 1.25 14.20 -14.25
N ALA A 25 0.59 13.11 -14.63
CA ALA A 25 -0.77 12.79 -14.22
C ALA A 25 -0.70 11.72 -13.11
N GLY A 26 -0.76 12.18 -11.86
CA GLY A 26 -0.79 11.30 -10.69
C GLY A 26 -2.17 10.71 -10.44
N GLY A 27 -2.22 9.48 -9.91
CA GLY A 27 -3.48 8.86 -9.49
C GLY A 27 -3.37 7.38 -9.16
N ASP A 28 -4.52 6.78 -8.88
CA ASP A 28 -4.69 5.33 -8.73
C ASP A 28 -4.41 4.58 -10.05
N LEU A 29 -4.39 3.25 -9.99
CA LEU A 29 -4.10 2.42 -11.16
C LEU A 29 -5.15 2.60 -12.26
N LEU A 30 -6.43 2.75 -11.90
CA LEU A 30 -7.48 3.06 -12.86
C LEU A 30 -7.24 4.36 -13.63
N SER A 31 -6.86 5.45 -12.94
CA SER A 31 -6.56 6.75 -13.55
C SER A 31 -5.41 6.67 -14.53
N LEU A 32 -4.37 5.91 -14.19
CA LEU A 32 -3.24 5.66 -15.09
C LEU A 32 -3.68 4.86 -16.33
N ASN A 33 -4.44 3.79 -16.14
CA ASN A 33 -4.96 2.97 -17.24
C ASN A 33 -5.84 3.80 -18.21
N LEU A 34 -6.66 4.70 -17.68
CA LEU A 34 -7.47 5.61 -18.49
C LEU A 34 -6.62 6.65 -19.23
N THR A 35 -5.56 7.14 -18.59
CA THR A 35 -4.58 8.05 -19.21
C THR A 35 -3.84 7.37 -20.36
N ASP A 36 -3.39 6.13 -20.16
CA ASP A 36 -2.70 5.34 -21.17
C ASP A 36 -3.61 5.01 -22.36
N LYS A 37 -4.89 4.68 -22.10
CA LYS A 37 -5.90 4.52 -23.16
C LYS A 37 -6.08 5.81 -23.97
N ALA A 38 -6.12 6.97 -23.31
CA ALA A 38 -6.24 8.25 -24.00
C ALA A 38 -5.00 8.57 -24.85
N ILE A 39 -3.79 8.28 -24.32
CA ILE A 39 -2.53 8.41 -25.06
C ILE A 39 -2.51 7.47 -26.27
N ALA A 40 -2.91 6.21 -26.09
CA ALA A 40 -2.95 5.22 -27.15
C ALA A 40 -3.92 5.60 -28.28
N ALA A 41 -5.07 6.18 -27.94
CA ALA A 41 -6.06 6.65 -28.92
C ALA A 41 -5.54 7.82 -29.78
N ARG A 42 -4.57 8.58 -29.27
CA ARG A 42 -4.03 9.80 -29.89
C ARG A 42 -2.58 9.65 -30.38
N ARG A 43 -2.06 8.42 -30.42
CA ARG A 43 -0.64 8.13 -30.67
C ARG A 43 -0.13 8.57 -32.04
N GLU A 44 -1.00 8.65 -33.04
CA GLU A 44 -0.66 9.03 -34.41
C GLU A 44 -0.86 10.53 -34.67
N ASP A 45 -1.36 11.29 -33.69
CA ASP A 45 -1.58 12.71 -33.85
C ASP A 45 -0.23 13.45 -33.97
N THR A 46 -0.14 14.33 -34.97
CA THR A 46 1.09 15.08 -35.27
C THR A 46 1.21 16.33 -34.42
N GLU A 47 0.07 17.00 -34.17
CA GLU A 47 -0.01 18.20 -33.37
C GLU A 47 0.30 17.92 -31.90
N LEU A 48 1.09 18.80 -31.27
CA LEU A 48 1.62 18.54 -29.94
C LEU A 48 0.52 18.39 -28.88
N LEU A 49 -0.50 19.26 -28.92
CA LEU A 49 -1.56 19.28 -27.92
C LEU A 49 -2.52 18.09 -28.08
N ASP A 50 -2.67 17.55 -29.28
CA ASP A 50 -3.48 16.35 -29.53
C ASP A 50 -2.70 15.07 -29.19
N ALA A 51 -1.38 15.08 -29.39
CA ALA A 51 -0.49 13.96 -29.14
C ALA A 51 -0.07 13.84 -27.66
N TYR A 52 -1.04 13.52 -26.78
CA TYR A 52 -0.86 13.50 -25.32
C TYR A 52 0.40 12.77 -24.84
N GLY A 53 0.78 11.65 -25.47
CA GLY A 53 1.98 10.87 -25.08
C GLY A 53 3.31 11.62 -25.21
N LYS A 54 3.36 12.74 -25.94
CA LYS A 54 4.55 13.59 -26.11
C LYS A 54 4.83 14.46 -24.88
N TYR A 55 3.81 14.81 -24.10
CA TYR A 55 3.96 15.71 -22.96
C TYR A 55 3.38 15.18 -21.65
N LEU A 56 2.48 14.19 -21.68
CA LEU A 56 1.85 13.63 -20.48
C LEU A 56 2.52 12.31 -20.08
N LYS A 57 2.80 12.14 -18.78
CA LYS A 57 3.30 10.89 -18.18
C LYS A 57 2.46 10.53 -16.96
N GLY A 58 1.95 9.31 -16.90
CA GLY A 58 1.27 8.80 -15.71
C GLY A 58 2.25 8.65 -14.54
N MET A 59 1.81 8.96 -13.33
CA MET A 59 2.57 8.81 -12.10
C MET A 59 1.79 7.95 -11.11
N LEU A 60 2.26 6.72 -10.89
CA LEU A 60 1.54 5.71 -10.11
C LEU A 60 1.46 6.14 -8.65
N GLY A 61 0.26 6.15 -8.08
CA GLY A 61 0.03 6.52 -6.69
C GLY A 61 0.69 5.54 -5.70
N LEU A 62 1.64 6.03 -4.90
CA LEU A 62 2.36 5.18 -3.93
C LEU A 62 1.47 4.78 -2.76
N PHE A 63 0.49 5.62 -2.37
CA PHE A 63 -0.47 5.25 -1.34
C PHE A 63 -1.32 4.07 -1.79
N HIS A 64 -1.81 4.07 -3.02
CA HIS A 64 -2.56 2.93 -3.57
C HIS A 64 -1.70 1.67 -3.70
N VAL A 65 -0.43 1.82 -4.05
CA VAL A 65 0.53 0.70 -4.02
C VAL A 65 0.74 0.19 -2.59
N LYS A 66 0.77 1.08 -1.57
CA LYS A 66 0.83 0.70 -0.15
C LYS A 66 -0.42 -0.08 0.29
N LEU A 67 -1.61 0.35 -0.12
CA LEU A 67 -2.87 -0.38 0.14
C LEU A 67 -2.79 -1.79 -0.45
N SER A 68 -2.34 -1.88 -1.70
CA SER A 68 -2.12 -3.15 -2.41
C SER A 68 -1.08 -4.04 -1.74
N GLY A 69 0.07 -3.49 -1.33
CA GLY A 69 1.11 -4.21 -0.59
C GLY A 69 0.59 -4.76 0.73
N THR A 70 -0.11 -3.93 1.51
CA THR A 70 -0.76 -4.33 2.77
C THR A 70 -1.74 -5.47 2.55
N ARG A 71 -2.60 -5.36 1.53
CA ARG A 71 -3.55 -6.42 1.17
C ARG A 71 -2.85 -7.72 0.78
N GLY A 72 -1.82 -7.63 -0.06
CA GLY A 72 -1.04 -8.78 -0.52
C GLY A 72 -0.44 -9.54 0.66
N THR A 73 0.21 -8.82 1.57
CA THR A 73 0.81 -9.40 2.78
C THR A 73 -0.24 -10.02 3.70
N VAL A 74 -1.30 -9.29 4.07
CA VAL A 74 -2.30 -9.83 5.00
C VAL A 74 -3.02 -11.04 4.42
N ASN A 75 -3.37 -11.05 3.12
CA ASN A 75 -4.10 -12.15 2.52
C ASN A 75 -3.27 -13.43 2.39
N GLU A 76 -1.97 -13.30 2.11
CA GLU A 76 -1.08 -14.45 2.03
C GLU A 76 -0.85 -15.08 3.42
N HIS A 77 -0.73 -14.24 4.46
CA HIS A 77 -0.39 -14.68 5.82
C HIS A 77 -1.60 -14.81 6.76
N TRP A 78 -2.82 -14.58 6.28
CA TRP A 78 -4.04 -14.60 7.11
C TRP A 78 -4.28 -15.96 7.76
N GLY A 79 -4.04 -17.04 7.02
CA GLY A 79 -4.40 -18.40 7.42
C GLY A 79 -5.90 -18.70 7.29
N HIS A 80 -6.35 -19.77 7.95
CA HIS A 80 -7.73 -20.21 7.93
C HIS A 80 -8.45 -19.85 9.24
N PRO A 81 -9.68 -19.30 9.19
CA PRO A 81 -10.47 -19.09 10.40
C PRO A 81 -10.68 -20.37 11.20
N ASN A 82 -10.59 -20.28 12.52
CA ASN A 82 -10.66 -21.43 13.46
C ASN A 82 -9.55 -22.47 13.26
N SER A 83 -8.46 -22.07 12.60
CA SER A 83 -7.26 -22.89 12.53
C SER A 83 -6.75 -23.18 13.94
N LYS A 84 -6.36 -24.43 14.18
CA LYS A 84 -5.69 -24.83 15.43
C LYS A 84 -4.23 -24.35 15.47
N PHE A 85 -3.73 -23.75 14.38
CA PHE A 85 -2.34 -23.34 14.25
C PHE A 85 -2.10 -21.90 14.71
N PRO A 86 -1.19 -21.69 15.69
CA PRO A 86 -1.05 -20.41 16.37
C PRO A 86 -0.36 -19.30 15.59
N GLY A 87 0.36 -19.58 14.50
CA GLY A 87 1.22 -18.57 13.85
C GLY A 87 0.63 -17.79 12.68
N SER A 88 -0.65 -17.94 12.37
CA SER A 88 -1.31 -17.12 11.33
C SER A 88 -1.71 -15.74 11.86
N LEU A 89 -1.86 -14.74 10.97
CA LEU A 89 -2.34 -13.41 11.37
C LEU A 89 -3.79 -13.47 11.91
N TRP A 90 -4.63 -14.39 11.41
CA TRP A 90 -5.95 -14.65 11.99
C TRP A 90 -5.84 -15.09 13.45
N SER A 91 -4.97 -16.06 13.76
CA SER A 91 -4.77 -16.59 15.10
C SER A 91 -4.29 -15.51 16.07
N GLN A 92 -3.35 -14.65 15.64
CA GLN A 92 -2.87 -13.52 16.43
C GLN A 92 -3.98 -12.49 16.68
N ASN A 93 -4.78 -12.14 15.65
CA ASN A 93 -5.91 -11.23 15.80
C ASN A 93 -6.94 -11.76 16.81
N THR A 94 -7.26 -13.05 16.74
CA THR A 94 -8.17 -13.72 17.69
C THR A 94 -7.59 -13.80 19.09
N PHE A 95 -6.31 -14.11 19.24
CA PHE A 95 -5.62 -14.17 20.54
C PHE A 95 -5.64 -12.81 21.27
N LEU A 96 -5.52 -11.72 20.51
CA LEU A 96 -5.65 -10.35 21.03
C LEU A 96 -7.10 -9.92 21.28
N SER A 97 -8.10 -10.78 21.03
CA SER A 97 -9.52 -10.46 21.16
C SER A 97 -9.96 -9.26 20.31
N ARG A 98 -9.30 -9.04 19.16
CA ARG A 98 -9.63 -7.96 18.24
C ARG A 98 -10.85 -8.32 17.39
N LYS A 99 -11.51 -7.29 16.85
CA LYS A 99 -12.64 -7.46 15.93
C LYS A 99 -12.23 -8.36 14.76
N ALA A 100 -13.13 -9.23 14.33
CA ALA A 100 -12.90 -10.09 13.18
C ALA A 100 -12.67 -9.24 11.91
N ILE A 101 -11.63 -9.58 11.15
CA ILE A 101 -11.26 -8.91 9.91
C ILE A 101 -11.58 -9.86 8.74
N PRO A 102 -12.31 -9.41 7.70
CA PRO A 102 -12.51 -10.19 6.49
C PRO A 102 -11.22 -10.15 5.64
N ALA A 103 -10.33 -11.12 5.82
CA ALA A 103 -9.08 -11.21 5.08
C ALA A 103 -8.80 -12.64 4.59
N GLY A 104 -7.78 -12.77 3.75
CA GLY A 104 -7.43 -13.99 3.02
C GLY A 104 -7.92 -13.96 1.56
N TRP A 105 -7.22 -14.66 0.67
CA TRP A 105 -7.52 -14.66 -0.77
C TRP A 105 -8.93 -15.13 -1.16
N LYS A 106 -9.60 -15.87 -0.27
CA LYS A 106 -10.97 -16.40 -0.45
C LYS A 106 -12.04 -15.55 0.25
N ALA A 107 -11.67 -14.43 0.88
CA ALA A 107 -12.63 -13.55 1.52
C ALA A 107 -13.53 -12.87 0.46
N LYS A 108 -14.81 -12.69 0.80
CA LYS A 108 -15.78 -12.00 -0.08
C LYS A 108 -15.63 -10.48 -0.09
N GLN A 109 -15.06 -9.93 0.98
CA GLN A 109 -14.81 -8.51 1.16
C GLN A 109 -13.31 -8.28 1.24
N LEU A 110 -12.87 -7.11 0.77
CA LEU A 110 -11.49 -6.70 0.93
C LEU A 110 -11.19 -6.43 2.40
N PRO A 111 -9.99 -6.79 2.87
CA PRO A 111 -9.60 -6.45 4.23
C PRO A 111 -9.49 -4.93 4.37
N PRO A 112 -10.08 -4.34 5.43
CA PRO A 112 -9.93 -2.91 5.69
C PRO A 112 -8.45 -2.60 5.95
N PHE A 113 -7.94 -1.54 5.32
CA PHE A 113 -6.51 -1.22 5.37
C PHE A 113 -6.07 -0.88 6.79
N ARG A 114 -6.79 0.00 7.51
CA ARG A 114 -6.36 0.44 8.84
C ARG A 114 -6.21 -0.70 9.87
N PRO A 115 -7.22 -1.57 10.11
CA PRO A 115 -7.10 -2.65 11.08
C PRO A 115 -6.04 -3.68 10.72
N THR A 116 -5.82 -3.93 9.42
CA THR A 116 -4.80 -4.89 8.97
C THR A 116 -3.40 -4.32 9.06
N TYR A 117 -3.22 -3.06 8.71
CA TYR A 117 -1.95 -2.34 8.87
C TYR A 117 -1.53 -2.26 10.34
N GLU A 118 -2.45 -1.94 11.25
CA GLU A 118 -2.20 -1.93 12.69
C GLU A 118 -1.80 -3.31 13.21
N LEU A 119 -2.58 -4.35 12.86
CA LEU A 119 -2.27 -5.72 13.26
C LEU A 119 -0.87 -6.15 12.80
N MET A 120 -0.50 -5.87 11.55
CA MET A 120 0.79 -6.31 11.00
C MET A 120 1.96 -5.49 11.52
N LEU A 121 1.92 -4.16 11.41
CA LEU A 121 3.11 -3.33 11.62
C LEU A 121 3.22 -2.74 13.02
N ILE A 122 2.11 -2.61 13.75
CA ILE A 122 2.10 -2.02 15.10
C ILE A 122 2.11 -3.11 16.18
N LEU A 123 1.51 -4.27 15.90
CA LEU A 123 1.35 -5.34 16.89
C LEU A 123 2.22 -6.56 16.56
N SER A 124 1.98 -7.20 15.42
CA SER A 124 2.59 -8.48 15.05
C SER A 124 4.10 -8.35 14.82
N LEU A 125 4.52 -7.55 13.83
CA LEU A 125 5.92 -7.44 13.47
C LEU A 125 6.81 -7.02 14.66
N PRO A 126 6.48 -6.01 15.48
CA PRO A 126 7.28 -5.69 16.66
C PRO A 126 7.43 -6.87 17.63
N ALA A 127 6.35 -7.62 17.91
CA ALA A 127 6.42 -8.80 18.77
C ALA A 127 7.30 -9.91 18.16
N HIS A 128 7.21 -10.14 16.85
CA HIS A 128 8.09 -11.09 16.16
C HIS A 128 9.55 -10.68 16.20
N ILE A 129 9.85 -9.39 15.99
CA ILE A 129 11.23 -8.90 16.09
C ILE A 129 11.76 -9.06 17.51
N LEU A 130 11.02 -8.65 18.54
CA LEU A 130 11.45 -8.79 19.93
C LEU A 130 11.66 -10.26 20.33
N ASP A 131 10.75 -11.17 19.96
CA ASP A 131 10.95 -12.61 20.17
C ASP A 131 12.18 -13.15 19.43
N GLY A 132 12.47 -12.65 18.23
CA GLY A 132 13.72 -12.95 17.52
C GLY A 132 14.97 -12.49 18.29
N PHE A 133 14.96 -11.27 18.82
CA PHE A 133 16.05 -10.78 19.68
C PHE A 133 16.17 -11.63 20.94
N ARG A 134 15.06 -12.03 21.58
CA ARG A 134 15.06 -12.91 22.75
C ARG A 134 15.77 -14.23 22.45
N ILE A 135 15.53 -14.81 21.26
CA ILE A 135 16.16 -16.07 20.83
C ILE A 135 17.66 -15.92 20.60
N TYR A 136 18.12 -14.81 20.00
CA TYR A 136 19.49 -14.66 19.51
C TYR A 136 20.41 -13.76 20.36
N CYS A 137 19.88 -13.04 21.34
CA CYS A 137 20.68 -12.14 22.20
C CYS A 137 21.66 -12.88 23.11
N GLY A 138 21.44 -14.18 23.37
CA GLY A 138 22.30 -15.00 24.22
C GLY A 138 22.15 -14.73 25.72
N ALA A 139 21.20 -13.89 26.13
CA ALA A 139 20.85 -13.63 27.53
C ALA A 139 19.63 -14.47 27.97
N GLU A 140 19.36 -14.51 29.28
CA GLU A 140 18.19 -15.20 29.84
C GLU A 140 16.87 -14.51 29.45
N SER A 141 16.91 -13.20 29.29
CA SER A 141 15.77 -12.37 28.90
C SER A 141 16.24 -11.11 28.17
N LEU A 142 15.34 -10.46 27.42
CA LEU A 142 15.62 -9.16 26.82
C LEU A 142 15.96 -8.10 27.87
N ASP A 143 15.28 -8.10 29.02
CA ASP A 143 15.55 -7.16 30.11
C ASP A 143 16.98 -7.30 30.64
N SER A 144 17.42 -8.54 30.92
CA SER A 144 18.80 -8.79 31.38
C SER A 144 19.84 -8.46 30.31
N TRP A 145 19.49 -8.62 29.03
CA TRP A 145 20.33 -8.19 27.92
C TRP A 145 20.46 -6.66 27.89
N VAL A 146 19.36 -5.92 27.99
CA VAL A 146 19.38 -4.45 28.00
C VAL A 146 20.13 -3.89 29.20
N GLU A 147 20.00 -4.51 30.37
CA GLU A 147 20.70 -4.13 31.60
C GLU A 147 22.23 -4.36 31.54
N SER A 148 22.72 -5.15 30.57
CA SER A 148 24.14 -5.50 30.45
C SER A 148 25.06 -4.41 29.87
N ASN A 149 24.57 -3.17 29.69
CA ASN A 149 25.25 -2.06 29.01
C ASN A 149 25.62 -2.37 27.55
N LEU A 150 24.59 -2.67 26.75
CA LEU A 150 24.74 -3.01 25.33
C LEU A 150 25.46 -1.94 24.51
N THR A 151 26.36 -2.40 23.66
CA THR A 151 26.93 -1.59 22.58
C THR A 151 26.05 -1.63 21.34
N TRP A 152 26.10 -0.57 20.53
CA TRP A 152 25.47 -0.55 19.21
C TRP A 152 25.87 -1.76 18.35
N ARG A 153 27.12 -2.20 18.45
CA ARG A 153 27.64 -3.33 17.66
C ARG A 153 26.97 -4.66 18.05
N GLU A 154 26.71 -4.88 19.33
CA GLU A 154 26.00 -6.07 19.80
C GLU A 154 24.55 -6.07 19.32
N ILE A 155 23.87 -4.92 19.42
CA ILE A 155 22.51 -4.76 18.89
C ILE A 155 22.48 -5.02 17.39
N ALA A 156 23.41 -4.45 16.63
CA ALA A 156 23.51 -4.64 15.19
C ALA A 156 23.75 -6.11 14.82
N THR A 157 24.65 -6.80 15.54
CA THR A 157 24.97 -8.22 15.31
C THR A 157 23.74 -9.12 15.52
N VAL A 158 22.99 -8.89 16.61
CA VAL A 158 21.75 -9.63 16.87
C VAL A 158 20.68 -9.29 15.84
N SER A 159 20.56 -8.00 15.45
CA SER A 159 19.63 -7.57 14.40
C SER A 159 19.89 -8.27 13.07
N GLU A 160 21.15 -8.33 12.63
CA GLU A 160 21.58 -9.02 11.41
C GLU A 160 21.22 -10.51 11.50
N THR A 161 21.49 -11.16 12.64
CA THR A 161 21.14 -12.56 12.87
C THR A 161 19.62 -12.79 12.81
N VAL A 162 18.81 -11.91 13.41
CA VAL A 162 17.35 -11.99 13.36
C VAL A 162 16.86 -11.87 11.93
N VAL A 163 17.38 -10.91 11.15
CA VAL A 163 17.00 -10.75 9.75
C VAL A 163 17.39 -11.98 8.93
N GLU A 164 18.63 -12.46 9.08
CA GLU A 164 19.16 -13.60 8.35
C GLU A 164 18.43 -14.91 8.66
N LYS A 165 18.01 -15.13 9.91
CA LYS A 165 17.40 -16.40 10.34
C LYS A 165 15.88 -16.38 10.36
N LEU A 166 15.27 -15.23 10.64
CA LEU A 166 13.84 -15.11 10.91
C LEU A 166 13.09 -14.23 9.91
N CYS A 167 13.78 -13.59 8.97
CA CYS A 167 13.18 -12.75 7.92
C CYS A 167 13.73 -13.06 6.52
N SER A 168 14.42 -14.19 6.32
CA SER A 168 15.14 -14.50 5.07
C SER A 168 14.47 -15.59 4.24
N ALA A 169 14.35 -15.35 2.94
CA ALA A 169 13.90 -16.35 1.98
C ALA A 169 14.86 -17.55 1.90
N SER A 170 16.16 -17.31 2.05
CA SER A 170 17.19 -18.35 1.97
C SER A 170 17.03 -19.39 3.08
N THR A 171 16.68 -18.97 4.30
CA THR A 171 16.40 -19.91 5.39
C THR A 171 15.18 -20.77 5.10
N VAL A 172 14.14 -20.19 4.50
CA VAL A 172 12.95 -20.95 4.09
C VAL A 172 13.30 -21.95 2.99
N GLU A 173 14.16 -21.59 2.05
CA GLU A 173 14.66 -22.50 1.01
C GLU A 173 15.43 -23.68 1.62
N GLU A 174 16.36 -23.42 2.54
CA GLU A 174 17.09 -24.47 3.28
C GLU A 174 16.13 -25.40 4.04
N LEU A 175 15.15 -24.85 4.76
CA LEU A 175 14.13 -25.65 5.47
C LEU A 175 13.32 -26.51 4.49
N ARG A 176 13.02 -26.00 3.30
CA ARG A 176 12.26 -26.71 2.27
C ARG A 176 13.06 -27.79 1.55
N GLN A 177 14.38 -27.83 1.70
CA GLN A 177 15.22 -28.94 1.22
C GLN A 177 15.20 -30.16 2.16
N LEU A 178 14.70 -30.00 3.39
CA LEU A 178 14.51 -31.11 4.33
C LEU A 178 13.43 -32.07 3.84
N THR A 179 13.45 -33.31 4.36
CA THR A 179 12.39 -34.28 4.08
C THR A 179 11.06 -33.78 4.64
N GLU A 180 9.93 -34.18 4.05
CA GLU A 180 8.60 -33.82 4.60
C GLU A 180 8.43 -34.24 6.08
N ALA A 181 9.16 -35.27 6.53
CA ALA A 181 9.19 -35.70 7.92
C ALA A 181 9.89 -34.67 8.84
N ASP A 182 10.94 -34.02 8.34
CA ASP A 182 11.78 -33.07 9.08
C ASP A 182 11.40 -31.59 8.85
N ARG A 183 10.49 -31.29 7.91
CA ARG A 183 10.04 -29.92 7.68
C ARG A 183 9.21 -29.38 8.83
N ASP A 184 9.37 -28.09 9.10
CA ASP A 184 8.57 -27.31 10.04
C ASP A 184 7.79 -26.21 9.28
N PRO A 185 6.60 -26.52 8.71
CA PRO A 185 5.81 -25.55 7.96
C PRO A 185 5.38 -24.32 8.77
N GLN A 186 5.30 -24.44 10.09
CA GLN A 186 4.95 -23.32 10.95
C GLN A 186 6.08 -22.30 10.98
N LEU A 187 7.32 -22.75 11.18
CA LEU A 187 8.48 -21.88 11.14
C LEU A 187 8.66 -21.27 9.74
N GLU A 188 8.51 -22.07 8.67
CA GLU A 188 8.55 -21.57 7.29
C GLU A 188 7.57 -20.41 7.07
N ASN A 189 6.30 -20.59 7.48
CA ASN A 189 5.27 -19.56 7.34
C ASN A 189 5.61 -18.31 8.17
N THR A 190 6.11 -18.49 9.39
CA THR A 190 6.47 -17.37 10.27
C THR A 190 7.61 -16.55 9.67
N ILE A 191 8.66 -17.18 9.13
CA ILE A 191 9.78 -16.48 8.49
C ILE A 191 9.32 -15.68 7.27
N LEU A 192 8.45 -16.26 6.42
CA LEU A 192 7.90 -15.55 5.26
C LEU A 192 7.00 -14.38 5.69
N CYS A 193 6.19 -14.55 6.74
CA CYS A 193 5.34 -13.49 7.29
C CYS A 193 6.19 -12.31 7.78
N ASN A 194 7.24 -12.59 8.56
CA ASN A 194 8.18 -11.59 9.04
C ASN A 194 8.84 -10.83 7.90
N ARG A 195 9.37 -11.54 6.90
CA ARG A 195 9.99 -10.93 5.71
C ARG A 195 9.03 -9.99 5.00
N ASP A 196 7.81 -10.45 4.73
CA ASP A 196 6.84 -9.70 3.92
C ASP A 196 6.27 -8.50 4.69
N MET A 197 6.08 -8.60 6.01
CA MET A 197 5.76 -7.46 6.87
C MET A 197 6.93 -6.47 6.97
N LEU A 198 8.18 -6.96 7.01
CA LEU A 198 9.37 -6.11 7.05
C LEU A 198 9.54 -5.30 5.76
N LEU A 199 9.25 -5.88 4.59
CA LEU A 199 9.22 -5.14 3.31
C LEU A 199 8.18 -4.02 3.34
N LEU A 200 7.00 -4.26 3.91
CA LEU A 200 5.97 -3.24 4.08
C LEU A 200 6.39 -2.14 5.06
N LEU A 201 7.05 -2.50 6.17
CA LEU A 201 7.61 -1.53 7.11
C LEU A 201 8.67 -0.65 6.43
N LEU A 202 9.61 -1.28 5.71
CA LEU A 202 10.65 -0.59 4.95
C LEU A 202 10.06 0.39 3.93
N PHE A 203 8.95 0.03 3.27
CA PHE A 203 8.27 0.91 2.33
C PHE A 203 7.75 2.17 3.03
N THR A 204 7.02 2.00 4.14
CA THR A 204 6.49 3.14 4.91
C THR A 204 7.60 4.01 5.48
N THR A 205 8.63 3.43 6.09
CA THR A 205 9.71 4.22 6.70
C THR A 205 10.55 4.94 5.67
N SER A 206 10.78 4.34 4.49
CA SER A 206 11.46 4.99 3.37
C SER A 206 10.66 6.18 2.84
N ILE A 207 9.34 6.06 2.74
CA ILE A 207 8.46 7.18 2.39
C ILE A 207 8.62 8.30 3.40
N LYS A 208 8.49 8.01 4.70
CA LYS A 208 8.64 9.03 5.76
C LYS A 208 10.01 9.71 5.69
N ALA A 209 11.06 8.95 5.43
CA ALA A 209 12.43 9.46 5.28
C ALA A 209 12.69 10.24 3.99
N GLY A 210 11.77 10.19 3.00
CA GLY A 210 12.00 10.76 1.68
C GLY A 210 12.99 9.96 0.83
N ASP A 211 13.29 8.70 1.19
CA ASP A 211 14.18 7.82 0.44
C ASP A 211 13.44 7.15 -0.72
N VAL A 212 13.25 7.92 -1.80
CA VAL A 212 12.59 7.43 -3.01
C VAL A 212 13.39 6.31 -3.70
N GLY A 213 14.70 6.21 -3.46
CA GLY A 213 15.53 5.14 -3.99
C GLY A 213 15.16 3.79 -3.37
N MET A 214 15.04 3.75 -2.05
CA MET A 214 14.58 2.55 -1.35
C MET A 214 13.14 2.19 -1.71
N VAL A 215 12.26 3.19 -1.87
CA VAL A 215 10.89 2.97 -2.38
C VAL A 215 10.94 2.22 -3.72
N VAL A 216 11.73 2.68 -4.69
CA VAL A 216 11.87 2.00 -6.00
C VAL A 216 12.40 0.57 -5.86
N ASN A 217 13.35 0.33 -4.96
CA ASN A 217 13.86 -1.02 -4.70
C ASN A 217 12.75 -1.95 -4.21
N ILE A 218 11.91 -1.50 -3.29
CA ILE A 218 10.80 -2.29 -2.76
C ILE A 218 9.73 -2.51 -3.84
N LEU A 219 9.43 -1.50 -4.65
CA LEU A 219 8.54 -1.65 -5.80
C LEU A 219 9.02 -2.75 -6.76
N ALA A 220 10.33 -2.90 -6.95
CA ALA A 220 10.88 -4.00 -7.76
C ALA A 220 10.66 -5.38 -7.13
N HIS A 221 10.68 -5.49 -5.80
CA HIS A 221 10.31 -6.73 -5.11
C HIS A 221 8.81 -6.99 -5.25
N TRP A 222 7.97 -5.99 -4.97
CA TRP A 222 6.52 -6.10 -5.08
C TRP A 222 6.04 -6.39 -6.50
N MET A 223 6.70 -5.87 -7.53
CA MET A 223 6.44 -6.24 -8.92
C MET A 223 6.42 -7.76 -9.12
N VAL A 224 7.41 -8.46 -8.57
CA VAL A 224 7.50 -9.93 -8.67
C VAL A 224 6.55 -10.60 -7.67
N MET A 225 6.47 -10.14 -6.41
CA MET A 225 5.58 -10.74 -5.42
C MET A 225 4.11 -10.67 -5.82
N PHE A 226 3.64 -9.51 -6.32
CA PHE A 226 2.27 -9.31 -6.80
C PHE A 226 1.93 -10.27 -7.92
N ARG A 227 2.88 -10.57 -8.82
CA ARG A 227 2.70 -11.62 -9.81
C ARG A 227 2.52 -12.99 -9.18
N GLY A 228 3.35 -13.31 -8.18
CA GLY A 228 3.30 -14.57 -7.43
C GLY A 228 1.99 -14.81 -6.69
N THR A 229 1.22 -13.76 -6.39
CA THR A 229 -0.10 -13.92 -5.76
C THR A 229 -1.11 -14.65 -6.63
N GLY A 230 -1.01 -14.47 -7.96
CA GLY A 230 -2.04 -14.87 -8.94
C GLY A 230 -3.28 -13.96 -8.96
N SER A 231 -3.37 -12.98 -8.07
CA SER A 231 -4.58 -12.17 -7.84
C SER A 231 -4.34 -10.66 -7.97
N MET A 232 -3.12 -10.25 -8.35
CA MET A 232 -2.71 -8.86 -8.49
C MET A 232 -1.92 -8.61 -9.80
N PRO A 233 -2.39 -9.11 -10.96
CA PRO A 233 -1.65 -9.00 -12.21
C PRO A 233 -1.50 -7.55 -12.69
N LYS A 234 -2.52 -6.69 -12.53
CA LYS A 234 -2.45 -5.31 -13.07
C LYS A 234 -1.47 -4.43 -12.29
N TYR A 235 -1.43 -4.55 -10.96
CA TYR A 235 -0.40 -3.88 -10.16
C TYR A 235 1.00 -4.41 -10.48
N ALA A 236 1.17 -5.71 -10.68
CA ALA A 236 2.45 -6.27 -11.12
C ALA A 236 2.87 -5.71 -12.50
N ASP A 237 1.92 -5.58 -13.44
CA ASP A 237 2.18 -5.03 -14.77
C ASP A 237 2.55 -3.55 -14.72
N ALA A 238 1.82 -2.76 -13.94
CA ALA A 238 2.09 -1.33 -13.76
C ALA A 238 3.48 -1.08 -13.16
N LEU A 239 3.87 -1.86 -12.14
CA LEU A 239 5.20 -1.77 -11.54
C LEU A 239 6.30 -2.18 -12.51
N PHE A 240 6.07 -3.21 -13.33
CA PHE A 240 7.02 -3.63 -14.37
C PHE A 240 7.27 -2.52 -15.39
N GLU A 241 6.19 -1.94 -15.93
CA GLU A 241 6.29 -0.86 -16.90
C GLU A 241 6.96 0.38 -16.30
N LEU A 242 6.63 0.72 -15.05
CA LEU A 242 7.24 1.82 -14.31
C LEU A 242 8.75 1.64 -14.13
N ILE A 243 9.19 0.49 -13.63
CA ILE A 243 10.63 0.21 -13.40
C ILE A 243 11.40 0.21 -14.72
N ASN A 244 10.80 -0.34 -15.77
CA ASN A 244 11.37 -0.32 -17.11
C ASN A 244 11.48 1.10 -17.67
N ASN A 245 10.46 1.94 -17.44
CA ASN A 245 10.46 3.34 -17.85
C ASN A 245 11.52 4.17 -17.10
N LEU A 246 11.64 4.01 -15.78
CA LEU A 246 12.68 4.66 -14.98
C LEU A 246 14.10 4.30 -15.50
N LYS A 247 14.32 3.09 -16.00
CA LYS A 247 15.60 2.68 -16.60
C LYS A 247 15.85 3.29 -17.98
N ARG A 248 14.80 3.55 -18.76
CA ARG A 248 14.88 4.02 -20.16
C ARG A 248 14.82 5.53 -20.30
N TRP A 249 14.18 6.22 -19.37
CA TRP A 249 13.98 7.67 -19.45
C TRP A 249 15.31 8.43 -19.39
N PRO A 250 15.40 9.59 -20.07
CA PRO A 250 16.51 10.50 -19.88
C PRO A 250 16.67 10.85 -18.39
N PRO A 251 17.90 11.01 -17.87
CA PRO A 251 18.15 11.28 -16.46
C PRO A 251 17.29 12.43 -15.90
N ALA A 252 17.19 13.55 -16.64
CA ALA A 252 16.38 14.69 -16.22
C ALA A 252 14.88 14.36 -16.01
N LEU A 253 14.29 13.50 -16.86
CA LEU A 253 12.90 13.09 -16.71
C LEU A 253 12.72 12.12 -15.54
N ARG A 254 13.66 11.18 -15.39
CA ARG A 254 13.66 10.25 -14.25
C ARG A 254 13.78 11.01 -12.93
N ASP A 255 14.72 11.93 -12.84
CA ASP A 255 14.95 12.71 -11.62
C ASP A 255 13.73 13.61 -11.32
N ALA A 256 13.14 14.23 -12.35
CA ALA A 256 11.89 14.97 -12.19
C ALA A 256 10.75 14.08 -11.68
N TYR A 257 10.59 12.86 -12.21
CA TYR A 257 9.56 11.92 -11.73
C TYR A 257 9.79 11.54 -10.27
N LEU A 258 11.01 11.10 -9.92
CA LEU A 258 11.34 10.65 -8.57
C LEU A 258 11.21 11.77 -7.53
N ASN A 259 11.59 13.00 -7.90
CA ASN A 259 11.48 14.17 -7.01
C ASN A 259 10.05 14.66 -6.79
N ASN A 260 9.08 14.23 -7.60
CA ASN A 260 7.68 14.64 -7.48
C ASN A 260 6.76 13.55 -6.90
N TRP A 261 7.33 12.44 -6.46
CA TRP A 261 6.54 11.29 -5.98
C TRP A 261 6.18 11.40 -4.50
N LEU A 262 7.03 12.07 -3.73
CA LEU A 262 6.89 12.30 -2.30
C LEU A 262 6.84 13.81 -2.03
N VAL A 263 6.12 14.20 -1.00
CA VAL A 263 5.96 15.60 -0.59
C VAL A 263 6.11 15.73 0.92
N ASN A 264 6.75 16.81 1.37
CA ASN A 264 6.86 17.17 2.77
C ASN A 264 6.44 18.63 2.94
N LEU A 265 5.19 18.85 3.35
CA LEU A 265 4.63 20.19 3.50
C LEU A 265 5.06 20.86 4.81
N THR A 266 5.51 20.11 5.81
CA THR A 266 5.85 20.63 7.14
C THR A 266 7.34 20.98 7.27
N GLY A 267 8.19 20.43 6.40
CA GLY A 267 9.64 20.54 6.48
C GLY A 267 10.27 19.74 7.62
N LYS A 268 9.49 18.92 8.34
CA LYS A 268 9.99 18.12 9.46
C LYS A 268 10.76 16.90 8.97
N ILE A 269 11.68 16.42 9.81
CA ILE A 269 12.39 15.17 9.58
C ILE A 269 11.38 14.01 9.70
N LEU A 270 11.51 13.00 8.82
CA LEU A 270 10.61 11.83 8.76
C LEU A 270 9.13 12.16 8.50
N ALA A 271 8.86 13.26 7.78
CA ALA A 271 7.51 13.77 7.51
C ALA A 271 7.08 13.74 6.04
N PHE A 272 7.86 13.10 5.16
CA PHE A 272 7.43 12.92 3.77
C PHE A 272 6.19 12.02 3.71
N LYS A 273 5.33 12.27 2.72
CA LYS A 273 4.17 11.44 2.40
C LYS A 273 4.03 11.28 0.91
N GLU A 274 3.26 10.30 0.51
CA GLU A 274 2.93 10.05 -0.89
C GLU A 274 2.12 11.21 -1.46
N ILE A 275 2.44 11.64 -2.69
CA ILE A 275 1.73 12.74 -3.33
C ILE A 275 0.25 12.42 -3.59
N ASP A 276 -0.07 11.16 -3.88
CA ASP A 276 -1.45 10.71 -4.06
C ASP A 276 -2.21 10.64 -2.73
N LEU A 277 -1.54 10.35 -1.60
CA LEU A 277 -2.15 10.50 -0.28
C LEU A 277 -2.54 11.96 0.01
N LEU A 278 -1.65 12.91 -0.33
CA LEU A 278 -1.98 14.34 -0.20
C LEU A 278 -3.20 14.72 -1.06
N GLN A 279 -3.28 14.19 -2.28
CA GLN A 279 -4.45 14.37 -3.14
C GLN A 279 -5.71 13.78 -2.49
N GLU A 280 -5.64 12.59 -1.90
CA GLU A 280 -6.80 12.00 -1.24
C GLU A 280 -7.28 12.79 -0.03
N HIS A 281 -6.36 13.38 0.74
CA HIS A 281 -6.75 14.35 1.75
C HIS A 281 -7.48 15.56 1.15
N GLN A 282 -6.97 16.15 0.06
CA GLN A 282 -7.65 17.26 -0.60
C GLN A 282 -9.04 16.87 -1.10
N ASN A 283 -9.17 15.68 -1.70
CA ASN A 283 -10.45 15.12 -2.15
C ASN A 283 -11.42 14.97 -0.98
N PHE A 284 -10.95 14.43 0.14
CA PHE A 284 -11.74 14.27 1.36
C PHE A 284 -12.26 15.62 1.87
N TRP A 285 -11.36 16.59 2.06
CA TRP A 285 -11.74 17.94 2.51
C TRP A 285 -12.75 18.60 1.57
N ALA A 286 -12.55 18.48 0.26
CA ALA A 286 -13.44 19.07 -0.74
C ALA A 286 -14.82 18.42 -0.77
N LYS A 287 -14.89 17.08 -0.70
CA LYS A 287 -16.14 16.31 -0.90
C LYS A 287 -16.93 16.09 0.39
N VAL A 288 -16.25 15.99 1.52
CA VAL A 288 -16.84 15.62 2.82
C VAL A 288 -17.04 16.84 3.69
N ILE A 289 -16.02 17.70 3.82
CA ILE A 289 -16.07 18.81 4.78
C ILE A 289 -16.63 20.09 4.16
N TYR A 290 -16.10 20.49 3.00
CA TYR A 290 -16.41 21.78 2.38
C TYR A 290 -17.39 21.72 1.22
N ASN A 291 -18.00 20.54 0.99
CA ASN A 291 -18.98 20.39 -0.05
C ASN A 291 -20.23 21.21 0.28
N ALA A 292 -20.68 22.02 -0.66
CA ALA A 292 -21.91 22.77 -0.51
C ALA A 292 -23.11 21.80 -0.36
N ARG A 293 -24.17 22.23 0.31
CA ARG A 293 -25.40 21.44 0.48
C ARG A 293 -26.50 21.92 -0.46
N GLY A 294 -27.38 21.00 -0.86
CA GLY A 294 -28.57 21.30 -1.67
C GLY A 294 -28.27 21.95 -3.01
N SER A 295 -29.06 22.97 -3.37
CA SER A 295 -28.97 23.70 -4.64
C SER A 295 -27.68 24.51 -4.82
N ASN A 296 -26.89 24.70 -3.77
CA ASN A 296 -25.62 25.43 -3.83
C ASN A 296 -24.44 24.54 -4.27
N ARG A 297 -24.68 23.26 -4.54
CA ARG A 297 -23.69 22.36 -5.14
C ARG A 297 -23.41 22.77 -6.57
N SER A 298 -22.29 23.45 -6.79
CA SER A 298 -21.83 23.83 -8.12
C SER A 298 -20.34 23.52 -8.31
N TRP A 299 -19.93 23.36 -9.57
CA TRP A 299 -18.52 23.26 -9.94
C TRP A 299 -17.76 24.54 -9.59
N ASP A 300 -18.42 25.70 -9.69
CA ASP A 300 -17.83 26.98 -9.31
C ASP A 300 -17.49 27.04 -7.82
N TRP A 301 -18.38 26.55 -6.96
CA TRP A 301 -18.12 26.43 -5.52
C TRP A 301 -16.94 25.50 -5.27
N LEU A 302 -16.95 24.30 -5.87
CA LEU A 302 -15.89 23.31 -5.66
C LEU A 302 -14.53 23.84 -6.16
N SER A 303 -14.51 24.54 -7.29
CA SER A 303 -13.30 25.17 -7.84
C SER A 303 -12.76 26.28 -6.94
N MET A 304 -13.65 27.09 -6.34
CA MET A 304 -13.25 28.15 -5.43
C MET A 304 -12.73 27.59 -4.10
N ILE A 305 -13.43 26.61 -3.54
CA ILE A 305 -13.11 26.12 -2.19
C ILE A 305 -11.84 25.28 -2.17
N THR A 306 -11.60 24.47 -3.21
CA THR A 306 -10.43 23.58 -3.32
C THR A 306 -9.10 24.32 -3.27
N VAL A 307 -9.00 25.51 -3.87
CA VAL A 307 -7.78 26.31 -3.87
C VAL A 307 -7.46 26.97 -2.53
N VAL A 308 -8.42 27.06 -1.61
CA VAL A 308 -8.23 27.67 -0.28
C VAL A 308 -8.25 26.67 0.87
N ILE A 309 -8.39 25.35 0.61
CA ILE A 309 -8.48 24.31 1.66
C ILE A 309 -7.35 24.43 2.68
N PHE A 310 -6.10 24.60 2.25
CA PHE A 310 -4.96 24.71 3.18
C PHE A 310 -5.07 25.93 4.10
N ASN A 311 -5.44 27.09 3.56
CA ASN A 311 -5.63 28.30 4.36
C ASN A 311 -6.78 28.13 5.36
N LEU A 312 -7.88 27.52 4.94
CA LEU A 312 -9.02 27.26 5.83
C LEU A 312 -8.64 26.29 6.95
N ARG A 313 -7.87 25.24 6.65
CA ARG A 313 -7.31 24.32 7.64
C ARG A 313 -6.42 25.04 8.66
N ASP A 314 -5.55 25.93 8.20
CA ASP A 314 -4.67 26.70 9.10
C ASP A 314 -5.44 27.68 9.99
N VAL A 315 -6.48 28.33 9.45
CA VAL A 315 -7.40 29.16 10.24
C VAL A 315 -8.09 28.34 11.32
N MET A 316 -8.61 27.16 10.97
CA MET A 316 -9.24 26.24 11.93
C MET A 316 -8.26 25.83 13.03
N ARG A 317 -7.02 25.45 12.67
CA ARG A 317 -5.96 25.11 13.63
C ARG A 317 -5.63 26.27 14.57
N ASN A 318 -5.56 27.49 14.04
CA ASN A 318 -5.27 28.68 14.83
C ASN A 318 -6.40 28.94 15.84
N VAL A 319 -7.66 28.92 15.40
CA VAL A 319 -8.83 29.06 16.29
C VAL A 319 -8.76 28.04 17.42
N GLN A 320 -8.53 26.77 17.12
CA GLN A 320 -8.44 25.74 18.17
C GLN A 320 -7.34 26.00 19.18
N THR A 321 -6.16 26.38 18.69
CA THR A 321 -5.00 26.66 19.54
C THR A 321 -5.27 27.85 20.47
N GLN A 322 -5.85 28.94 19.93
CA GLN A 322 -6.15 30.14 20.71
C GLN A 322 -7.25 29.91 21.75
N PHE A 323 -8.31 29.20 21.36
CA PHE A 323 -9.45 28.93 22.23
C PHE A 323 -9.24 27.71 23.13
N LYS A 324 -8.07 27.04 23.05
CA LYS A 324 -7.75 25.81 23.78
C LYS A 324 -8.88 24.78 23.68
N ILE A 325 -9.53 24.73 22.51
CA ILE A 325 -10.63 23.80 22.26
C ILE A 325 -10.02 22.42 22.45
N PRO A 326 -10.49 21.62 23.44
CA PRO A 326 -9.94 20.30 23.64
C PRO A 326 -10.08 19.53 22.33
N HIS A 327 -9.04 18.79 21.96
CA HIS A 327 -9.11 17.91 20.81
C HIS A 327 -10.10 16.79 21.14
N HIS A 328 -11.38 17.04 20.91
CA HIS A 328 -12.46 16.09 21.09
C HIS A 328 -12.65 15.23 19.83
N GLY A 329 -11.57 14.98 19.07
CA GLY A 329 -11.58 13.85 18.16
C GLY A 329 -11.97 12.62 18.97
N ILE A 330 -12.72 11.71 18.36
CA ILE A 330 -12.89 10.36 18.88
C ILE A 330 -11.50 9.75 18.80
N SER A 331 -10.64 10.11 19.76
CA SER A 331 -9.28 9.66 19.76
C SER A 331 -9.41 8.17 20.03
N HIS A 332 -9.27 7.37 18.98
CA HIS A 332 -8.40 6.24 19.11
C HIS A 332 -7.00 6.83 19.35
N THR A 333 -6.78 7.37 20.56
CA THR A 333 -5.44 7.32 21.16
C THR A 333 -5.13 5.85 21.02
N SER A 334 -4.30 5.48 20.04
CA SER A 334 -4.03 4.08 19.76
C SER A 334 -3.62 3.51 21.12
N PRO A 335 -4.42 2.61 21.71
CA PRO A 335 -4.15 2.11 23.05
C PRO A 335 -2.70 1.70 23.08
N ASN A 336 -1.96 2.03 24.15
CA ASN A 336 -0.55 1.73 24.22
C ASN A 336 -0.33 0.26 23.83
N ALA A 337 0.25 0.06 22.63
CA ALA A 337 0.37 -1.25 22.01
C ALA A 337 1.30 -2.17 22.80
N ALA A 338 2.10 -1.64 23.74
CA ALA A 338 3.04 -2.39 24.54
C ALA A 338 2.41 -3.59 25.25
N VAL A 339 1.17 -3.47 25.75
CA VAL A 339 0.49 -4.59 26.43
C VAL A 339 0.18 -5.71 25.43
N ASP A 340 -0.34 -5.37 24.25
CA ASP A 340 -0.68 -6.36 23.23
C ASP A 340 0.57 -6.96 22.57
N ILE A 341 1.62 -6.17 22.38
CA ILE A 341 2.93 -6.63 21.91
C ILE A 341 3.51 -7.64 22.91
N ALA A 342 3.57 -7.31 24.20
CA ALA A 342 4.08 -8.22 25.24
C ALA A 342 3.25 -9.52 25.33
N ARG A 343 1.93 -9.43 25.16
CA ARG A 343 1.06 -10.62 25.06
C ARG A 343 1.41 -11.47 23.85
N LEU A 344 1.65 -10.86 22.70
CA LEU A 344 2.08 -11.57 21.49
C LEU A 344 3.47 -12.18 21.64
N GLU A 345 4.44 -11.51 22.25
CA GLU A 345 5.76 -12.08 22.55
C GLU A 345 5.64 -13.38 23.37
N GLY A 346 4.87 -13.34 24.46
CA GLY A 346 4.59 -14.53 25.27
C GLY A 346 3.87 -15.64 24.50
N TRP A 347 2.98 -15.27 23.55
CA TRP A 347 2.34 -16.23 22.65
C TRP A 347 3.33 -16.87 21.66
N LEU A 348 4.22 -16.08 21.06
CA LEU A 348 5.26 -16.56 20.14
C LEU A 348 6.21 -17.53 20.84
N GLU A 349 6.67 -17.16 22.04
CA GLU A 349 7.56 -17.97 22.87
C GLU A 349 6.90 -19.28 23.31
N SER A 350 5.68 -19.21 23.88
CA SER A 350 4.96 -20.39 24.38
C SER A 350 4.67 -21.42 23.28
N ASN A 351 4.39 -20.94 22.06
CA ASN A 351 4.13 -21.78 20.89
C ASN A 351 5.39 -22.11 20.08
N LYS A 352 6.56 -21.59 20.48
CA LYS A 352 7.85 -21.76 19.80
C LYS A 352 7.77 -21.46 18.30
N LEU A 353 7.15 -20.34 17.92
CA LEU A 353 6.84 -20.04 16.52
C LEU A 353 8.07 -19.69 15.68
N GLN A 354 9.10 -19.15 16.32
CA GLN A 354 10.36 -18.75 15.67
C GLN A 354 11.53 -19.69 15.97
N THR A 355 11.26 -20.87 16.53
CA THR A 355 12.28 -21.90 16.79
C THR A 355 11.90 -23.18 16.07
N TYR A 356 12.87 -23.86 15.45
CA TYR A 356 12.62 -25.13 14.76
C TYR A 356 12.11 -26.21 15.70
N VAL A 357 11.00 -26.85 15.33
CA VAL A 357 10.42 -28.00 16.03
C VAL A 357 10.12 -29.09 15.02
N LYS A 358 10.91 -30.17 15.06
CA LYS A 358 10.80 -31.30 14.12
C LYS A 358 9.42 -31.95 14.08
N GLU A 359 8.82 -32.18 15.25
CA GLU A 359 7.54 -32.90 15.39
C GLU A 359 6.43 -32.01 15.93
N ARG A 360 6.04 -30.97 15.19
CA ARG A 360 4.89 -30.14 15.59
C ARG A 360 3.58 -30.92 15.52
N PRO A 361 2.75 -30.88 16.59
CA PRO A 361 1.42 -31.45 16.55
C PRO A 361 0.60 -30.90 15.38
N GLY A 362 0.10 -31.80 14.53
CA GLY A 362 -0.77 -31.44 13.41
C GLY A 362 -0.06 -30.78 12.22
N LYS A 363 1.26 -30.92 12.05
CA LYS A 363 2.00 -30.27 10.95
C LYS A 363 1.37 -30.46 9.56
N ASP A 364 0.74 -31.61 9.31
CA ASP A 364 0.16 -31.97 8.02
C ASP A 364 -1.11 -31.17 7.69
N SER A 365 -1.74 -30.57 8.71
CA SER A 365 -2.93 -29.73 8.54
C SER A 365 -2.58 -28.24 8.45
N ILE A 366 -1.30 -27.86 8.54
CA ILE A 366 -0.86 -26.46 8.39
C ILE A 366 -1.01 -26.06 6.93
N LEU A 367 -1.79 -25.00 6.68
CA LEU A 367 -1.83 -24.37 5.37
C LEU A 367 -0.48 -23.71 5.09
N ARG A 368 0.22 -24.21 4.08
CA ARG A 368 1.53 -23.69 3.68
C ARG A 368 1.37 -22.38 2.93
N VAL A 369 2.13 -21.38 3.36
CA VAL A 369 2.22 -20.09 2.68
C VAL A 369 3.17 -20.20 1.49
N ARG A 370 2.82 -19.56 0.38
CA ARG A 370 3.68 -19.50 -0.80
C ARG A 370 4.80 -18.49 -0.53
N ASP A 371 5.99 -18.80 -1.02
CA ASP A 371 6.94 -17.71 -1.21
C ASP A 371 6.55 -16.95 -2.48
N LEU A 372 5.92 -15.79 -2.31
CA LEU A 372 5.43 -14.97 -3.42
C LEU A 372 6.55 -14.53 -4.37
N MET A 373 7.79 -14.41 -3.87
CA MET A 373 8.94 -14.09 -4.72
C MET A 373 9.29 -15.24 -5.66
N VAL A 374 9.35 -16.45 -5.13
CA VAL A 374 9.59 -17.67 -5.92
C VAL A 374 8.45 -17.90 -6.91
N ALA A 375 7.20 -17.79 -6.45
CA ALA A 375 6.03 -17.96 -7.31
C ALA A 375 6.00 -16.94 -8.46
N GLY A 376 6.32 -15.67 -8.17
CA GLY A 376 6.40 -14.62 -9.18
C GLY A 376 7.56 -14.80 -10.16
N ALA A 377 8.73 -15.22 -9.66
CA ALA A 377 9.90 -15.50 -10.50
C ALA A 377 9.65 -16.67 -11.46
N ALA A 378 8.92 -17.70 -11.02
CA ALA A 378 8.52 -18.82 -11.88
C ALA A 378 7.66 -18.33 -13.06
N TYR A 379 6.75 -17.38 -12.84
CA TYR A 379 5.95 -16.77 -13.90
C TYR A 379 6.81 -16.07 -14.95
N ALA A 380 7.87 -15.34 -14.54
CA ALA A 380 8.74 -14.59 -15.45
C ALA A 380 9.43 -15.48 -16.51
N ASN A 381 9.57 -16.77 -16.23
CA ASN A 381 10.15 -17.76 -17.15
C ASN A 381 9.12 -18.37 -18.13
N THR A 382 7.85 -17.95 -18.07
CA THR A 382 6.80 -18.47 -18.96
C THR A 382 6.78 -17.73 -20.31
N PRO A 383 6.35 -18.37 -21.41
CA PRO A 383 6.24 -17.72 -22.73
C PRO A 383 5.29 -16.51 -22.75
N GLY A 384 4.30 -16.49 -21.85
CA GLY A 384 3.29 -15.45 -21.75
C GLY A 384 3.71 -14.22 -20.93
N ALA A 385 4.80 -14.33 -20.14
CA ALA A 385 5.16 -13.33 -19.13
C ALA A 385 5.30 -11.90 -19.65
N PHE A 386 5.81 -11.77 -20.88
CA PHE A 386 6.08 -10.47 -21.49
C PHE A 386 5.18 -10.17 -22.68
N LYS A 387 4.07 -10.92 -22.86
CA LYS A 387 3.18 -10.75 -24.01
C LYS A 387 2.57 -9.34 -24.05
N ASN A 388 2.19 -8.81 -22.90
CA ASN A 388 1.51 -7.51 -22.76
C ASN A 388 2.47 -6.31 -22.92
N PHE A 389 3.78 -6.50 -22.80
CA PHE A 389 4.79 -5.44 -22.92
C PHE A 389 5.43 -5.37 -24.32
N ARG A 390 4.89 -6.12 -25.28
CA ARG A 390 5.32 -6.04 -26.67
C ARG A 390 4.72 -4.77 -27.29
N ARG A 391 5.47 -4.14 -28.19
CA ARG A 391 5.00 -2.96 -28.93
C ARG A 391 3.67 -3.30 -29.62
N GLU A 392 2.59 -2.61 -29.23
CA GLU A 392 1.26 -2.79 -29.80
C GLU A 392 1.28 -2.42 -31.29
N THR A 393 1.18 -3.44 -32.15
CA THR A 393 1.13 -3.31 -33.62
C THR A 393 -0.29 -3.17 -34.16
N ARG A 394 -1.31 -3.36 -33.30
CA ARG A 394 -2.73 -3.27 -33.67
C ARG A 394 -3.15 -1.81 -33.78
N LYS A 395 -3.86 -1.48 -34.86
CA LYS A 395 -4.50 -0.17 -35.04
C LYS A 395 -5.74 -0.11 -34.16
N VAL A 396 -5.89 0.94 -33.36
CA VAL A 396 -7.13 1.20 -32.61
C VAL A 396 -8.24 1.40 -33.65
N SER A 397 -9.14 0.43 -33.78
CA SER A 397 -10.37 0.61 -34.55
C SER A 397 -11.46 1.01 -33.57
N TYR A 398 -12.07 2.16 -33.79
CA TYR A 398 -13.31 2.50 -33.11
C TYR A 398 -14.37 1.48 -33.55
N LYS A 399 -14.73 0.50 -32.69
CA LYS A 399 -16.00 -0.20 -32.87
C LYS A 399 -17.07 0.89 -32.74
N LYS A 400 -17.75 1.21 -33.84
CA LYS A 400 -19.05 1.89 -33.73
C LYS A 400 -19.91 1.00 -32.85
N THR A 401 -20.36 1.51 -31.72
CA THR A 401 -21.33 0.83 -30.87
C THR A 401 -22.64 0.72 -31.66
N GLU A 402 -22.84 -0.42 -32.31
CA GLU A 402 -24.19 -1.00 -32.41
C GLU A 402 -24.47 -1.77 -31.10
N PRO A 403 -25.74 -1.89 -30.68
CA PRO A 403 -26.08 -2.58 -29.43
C PRO A 403 -25.57 -4.02 -29.50
N ALA A 404 -24.66 -4.39 -28.61
CA ALA A 404 -24.05 -5.70 -28.60
C ALA A 404 -25.07 -6.79 -28.22
N GLU A 405 -25.21 -7.81 -29.07
CA GLU A 405 -25.64 -9.13 -28.62
C GLU A 405 -24.53 -9.76 -27.76
N PRO A 406 -24.88 -10.57 -26.75
CA PRO A 406 -23.91 -11.12 -25.81
C PRO A 406 -23.02 -12.15 -26.50
N GLU A 407 -21.73 -11.82 -26.68
CA GLU A 407 -20.69 -12.79 -27.02
C GLU A 407 -20.31 -13.60 -25.76
N SER A 408 -19.99 -14.88 -25.97
CA SER A 408 -19.90 -15.95 -24.98
C SER A 408 -18.53 -16.11 -24.30
N ASP A 409 -18.55 -16.25 -22.96
CA ASP A 409 -17.77 -17.16 -22.09
C ASP A 409 -16.22 -17.21 -22.19
N SER A 410 -15.53 -16.08 -22.32
CA SER A 410 -14.11 -15.98 -21.91
C SER A 410 -13.78 -14.89 -20.90
N ASP A 411 -14.74 -14.05 -20.56
CA ASP A 411 -14.47 -12.76 -19.90
C ASP A 411 -14.86 -12.74 -18.40
N GLU A 412 -15.44 -13.82 -17.86
CA GLU A 412 -15.85 -13.85 -16.44
C GLU A 412 -14.67 -13.66 -15.47
N ASP A 413 -13.51 -14.27 -15.75
CA ASP A 413 -12.31 -14.12 -14.92
C ASP A 413 -11.72 -12.70 -15.02
N ASP A 414 -11.70 -12.09 -16.22
CA ASP A 414 -11.19 -10.73 -16.42
C ASP A 414 -12.14 -9.66 -15.85
N GLU A 415 -13.46 -9.87 -15.93
CA GLU A 415 -14.47 -9.01 -15.30
C GLU A 415 -14.45 -9.10 -13.76
N GLU A 416 -14.28 -10.30 -13.19
CA GLU A 416 -14.16 -10.48 -11.74
C GLU A 416 -12.87 -9.82 -11.20
N ILE A 417 -11.75 -9.96 -11.91
CA ILE A 417 -10.49 -9.27 -11.59
C ILE A 417 -10.70 -7.75 -11.65
N ASP A 418 -11.35 -7.24 -12.70
CA ASP A 418 -11.58 -5.81 -12.88
C ASP A 418 -12.52 -5.22 -11.80
N HIS A 419 -13.56 -5.96 -11.40
CA HIS A 419 -14.43 -5.54 -10.30
C HIS A 419 -13.68 -5.51 -8.96
N ARG A 420 -12.88 -6.54 -8.65
CA ARG A 420 -12.07 -6.60 -7.42
C ARG A 420 -10.98 -5.52 -7.38
N GLU A 421 -10.46 -5.11 -8.53
CA GLU A 421 -9.46 -4.05 -8.63
C GLU A 421 -10.07 -2.64 -8.59
N ARG A 422 -11.30 -2.44 -9.09
CA ARG A 422 -12.01 -1.18 -8.84
C ARG A 422 -12.30 -0.98 -7.35
N GLN A 423 -12.57 -2.06 -6.62
CA GLN A 423 -12.67 -2.02 -5.16
C GLN A 423 -11.31 -1.78 -4.48
N LEU A 424 -10.19 -2.18 -5.09
CA LEU A 424 -8.84 -1.93 -4.56
C LEU A 424 -8.46 -0.45 -4.55
N ASP A 425 -8.85 0.26 -5.60
CA ASP A 425 -8.53 1.67 -5.76
C ASP A 425 -9.50 2.58 -4.97
N THR A 426 -10.46 2.00 -4.24
CA THR A 426 -11.40 2.76 -3.41
C THR A 426 -10.75 3.08 -2.05
N VAL A 427 -10.61 4.38 -1.76
CA VAL A 427 -10.08 4.89 -0.48
C VAL A 427 -11.24 5.26 0.44
N GLU A 428 -11.29 4.65 1.62
CA GLU A 428 -12.30 4.97 2.63
C GLU A 428 -11.81 6.10 3.56
N PRO A 429 -12.71 6.90 4.18
CA PRO A 429 -12.34 7.95 5.12
C PRO A 429 -11.40 7.48 6.25
N ASP A 430 -11.63 6.28 6.76
CA ASP A 430 -10.81 5.66 7.81
C ASP A 430 -9.34 5.45 7.38
N ASP A 431 -9.09 5.27 6.09
CA ASP A 431 -7.74 5.07 5.54
C ASP A 431 -6.91 6.36 5.57
N LEU A 432 -7.58 7.51 5.67
CA LEU A 432 -6.98 8.85 5.76
C LEU A 432 -6.80 9.34 7.19
N MET A 433 -7.22 8.58 8.21
CA MET A 433 -7.26 9.08 9.60
C MET A 433 -5.94 9.04 10.38
N HIS A 434 -4.83 8.58 9.82
CA HIS A 434 -3.54 8.47 10.54
C HIS A 434 -2.36 9.10 9.81
N ASP A 435 -2.63 10.01 8.89
CA ASP A 435 -1.59 10.97 8.54
C ASP A 435 -1.47 11.91 9.75
N ASP A 436 -0.45 11.68 10.60
CA ASP A 436 -0.19 12.47 11.83
C ASP A 436 -0.04 13.98 11.56
N GLU A 437 0.11 14.37 10.27
CA GLU A 437 0.15 15.75 9.84
C GLU A 437 -1.15 16.25 9.18
N ASP A 438 -2.11 15.37 8.86
CA ASP A 438 -3.43 15.74 8.35
C ASP A 438 -4.49 15.82 9.46
N PHE A 439 -5.49 16.65 9.22
CA PHE A 439 -6.47 17.08 10.20
C PHE A 439 -7.80 16.33 10.03
N THR A 440 -7.73 15.06 9.60
CA THR A 440 -8.90 14.20 9.36
C THR A 440 -9.62 13.81 10.67
N HIS A 441 -8.94 13.88 11.82
CA HIS A 441 -9.49 13.54 13.15
C HIS A 441 -10.69 14.38 13.62
N MET A 442 -10.93 15.56 13.02
CA MET A 442 -12.09 16.40 13.35
C MET A 442 -13.24 16.26 12.34
N SER A 443 -13.05 15.45 11.29
CA SER A 443 -14.09 15.23 10.30
C SER A 443 -15.36 14.64 10.93
N ASP A 444 -15.21 13.69 11.85
CA ASP A 444 -16.33 13.12 12.62
C ASP A 444 -17.04 14.14 13.50
N GLN A 445 -16.30 15.08 14.09
CA GLN A 445 -16.90 16.16 14.88
C GLN A 445 -17.64 17.16 13.99
N LEU A 446 -17.06 17.52 12.84
CA LEU A 446 -17.71 18.40 11.87
C LEU A 446 -18.91 17.72 11.21
N LEU A 447 -18.84 16.41 10.91
CA LEU A 447 -19.96 15.61 10.42
C LEU A 447 -21.05 15.53 11.48
N GLY A 448 -20.71 15.19 12.73
CA GLY A 448 -21.64 15.10 13.84
C GLY A 448 -22.31 16.44 14.15
N MET A 449 -21.56 17.54 14.21
CA MET A 449 -22.11 18.88 14.35
C MET A 449 -22.99 19.27 13.15
N ALA A 450 -22.61 18.89 11.93
CA ALA A 450 -23.41 19.20 10.74
C ALA A 450 -24.62 18.27 10.55
N GLN A 451 -24.67 17.14 11.27
CA GLN A 451 -25.85 16.28 11.44
C GLN A 451 -26.76 16.83 12.55
N GLU A 452 -26.23 17.31 13.67
CA GLU A 452 -27.00 17.95 14.74
C GLU A 452 -27.65 19.28 14.31
N VAL A 453 -26.98 20.07 13.47
CA VAL A 453 -27.52 21.35 12.94
C VAL A 453 -28.60 21.11 11.87
N VAL A 454 -28.67 19.92 11.28
CA VAL A 454 -29.70 19.53 10.30
C VAL A 454 -30.44 18.34 10.85
N GLY A 455 -31.27 18.56 11.89
CA GLY A 455 -31.99 17.50 12.59
C GLY A 455 -32.57 16.42 11.66
N VAL A 456 -31.94 15.24 11.71
CA VAL A 456 -32.47 13.92 11.34
C VAL A 456 -32.15 13.00 12.50
#